data_AF-A0A969JXB1-F1
#
_entry.id   AF-A0A969JXB1-F1
#
_cell.length_a   1.000
_cell.length_b   1.000
_cell.length_c   1.000
_cell.angle_alpha   90.00
_cell.angle_beta   90.00
_cell.angle_gamma   90.00
#
_symmetry.space_group_name_H-M   'P 1'
#
loop_
_entity.id
_entity.type
_entity.pdbx_description
1 polymer ?
#
loop_
_entity_poly.entity_id
_entity_poly.type
_entity_poly.pdbx_seq_one_letter_code
_entity_poly.pdbx_strand_id
1 'polypeptide(L)'
;MRTSSTAALPICWGGFDGGLDTENDARAWLLLEHLRQFRHWHAGSGNPFTGKVDLDRVVLIGHSRGGEAVAVAALFNRLSAYPDDARVEFEYDFGIRGVIAIAPIDGQYDPRGMDTALTDVNYLVVHGSHDGDVQSFAGSAQYTRVGFDACASCFKAGLYIVGANHGQFNTAWGRTDAGQPWGWLLNLTPIMDGAAQRRIASVSFSAFLEVVVFHRSEYRAFFDNPARGLAWLGDVEILNQYADGDRLVLADFEEDDDVASATWSDGHISGEGLSRWREALVSLKWRDLSSAAAMLGWDRDEGGPAPEYRIEFDAPLPAAERIEFALAMDAASPLRDEDAQWTPPANIDFNIVLRDEYGNSSSLPLSSVQLLYPQVDVSTRKLALFDDLDTSEPVFQRFAFGLSDFPGLESARVTSIALRFDASPAGSIYLDELAFVPLNPEYSP
;
A
#
# COMPACT_ATOMS: atom_id res chain seq x y z
N MET A 1 -52.88 -11.60 13.68
CA MET A 1 -52.02 -11.70 14.88
C MET A 1 -51.09 -12.88 14.71
N ARG A 2 -49.91 -12.63 14.14
CA ARG A 2 -48.74 -13.52 14.24
C ARG A 2 -47.63 -12.63 14.79
N THR A 3 -47.20 -12.98 15.99
CA THR A 3 -46.19 -12.29 16.78
C THR A 3 -44.84 -12.41 16.08
N SER A 4 -44.24 -11.26 15.84
CA SER A 4 -42.84 -11.07 15.44
C SER A 4 -41.91 -11.81 16.39
N SER A 5 -41.23 -12.83 15.86
CA SER A 5 -40.01 -13.37 16.46
C SER A 5 -38.90 -12.38 16.16
N THR A 6 -38.47 -11.67 17.19
CA THR A 6 -37.16 -11.01 17.22
C THR A 6 -36.10 -12.09 17.06
N ALA A 7 -35.45 -12.13 15.90
CA ALA A 7 -34.20 -12.86 15.74
C ALA A 7 -33.18 -12.22 16.69
N ALA A 8 -32.71 -13.00 17.66
CA ALA A 8 -31.62 -12.59 18.50
C ALA A 8 -30.37 -12.42 17.61
N LEU A 9 -29.76 -11.24 17.68
CA LEU A 9 -28.40 -11.00 17.18
C LEU A 9 -27.48 -12.09 17.74
N PRO A 10 -26.56 -12.68 16.95
CA PRO A 10 -25.45 -13.41 17.54
C PRO A 10 -24.71 -12.42 18.44
N ILE A 11 -24.67 -12.73 19.72
CA ILE A 11 -24.10 -11.86 20.75
C ILE A 11 -22.58 -11.94 20.59
N CYS A 12 -21.95 -10.88 20.08
CA CYS A 12 -20.51 -10.61 20.26
C CYS A 12 -20.23 -10.48 21.76
N TRP A 13 -19.83 -11.57 22.42
CA TRP A 13 -19.23 -11.49 23.74
C TRP A 13 -17.75 -11.17 23.58
N GLY A 14 -17.40 -9.88 23.57
CA GLY A 14 -16.12 -9.44 24.12
C GLY A 14 -16.17 -9.70 25.62
N GLY A 15 -15.49 -10.75 26.09
CA GLY A 15 -15.30 -10.99 27.52
C GLY A 15 -14.52 -9.83 28.12
N PHE A 16 -14.85 -9.43 29.36
CA PHE A 16 -14.17 -8.33 30.07
C PHE A 16 -12.67 -8.58 30.40
N ASP A 17 -12.07 -9.63 29.84
CA ASP A 17 -10.63 -9.98 29.94
C ASP A 17 -10.01 -10.43 28.59
N GLY A 18 -10.77 -10.41 27.49
CA GLY A 18 -10.28 -10.76 26.14
C GLY A 18 -10.63 -9.65 25.18
N GLY A 19 -9.65 -9.17 24.42
CA GLY A 19 -9.80 -8.03 23.51
C GLY A 19 -11.03 -8.11 22.60
N LEU A 20 -11.46 -6.93 22.18
CA LEU A 20 -12.35 -6.73 21.05
C LEU A 20 -11.55 -7.04 19.76
N ASP A 21 -11.30 -8.33 19.54
CA ASP A 21 -10.42 -8.86 18.48
C ASP A 21 -11.21 -9.50 17.32
N THR A 22 -12.55 -9.53 17.39
CA THR A 22 -13.41 -10.26 16.43
C THR A 22 -14.65 -9.47 16.00
N GLU A 23 -14.71 -8.14 16.21
CA GLU A 23 -15.90 -7.35 15.87
C GLU A 23 -15.79 -6.49 14.60
N ASN A 24 -14.70 -6.58 13.84
CA ASN A 24 -14.51 -5.71 12.66
C ASN A 24 -15.55 -5.98 11.56
N ASP A 25 -16.07 -7.20 11.46
CA ASP A 25 -17.22 -7.56 10.65
C ASP A 25 -18.52 -6.88 11.11
N ALA A 26 -18.78 -6.86 12.41
CA ALA A 26 -19.95 -6.20 12.99
C ALA A 26 -19.85 -4.68 12.81
N ARG A 27 -18.66 -4.09 12.93
CA ARG A 27 -18.40 -2.67 12.61
C ARG A 27 -18.67 -2.38 11.14
N ALA A 28 -18.16 -3.23 10.25
CA ALA A 28 -18.38 -3.12 8.81
C ALA A 28 -19.86 -3.19 8.45
N TRP A 29 -20.57 -4.17 9.00
CA TRP A 29 -22.00 -4.32 8.81
C TRP A 29 -22.78 -3.11 9.35
N LEU A 30 -22.42 -2.59 10.53
CA LEU A 30 -23.05 -1.40 11.10
C LEU A 30 -22.87 -0.16 10.20
N LEU A 31 -21.73 0.00 9.53
CA LEU A 31 -21.53 1.07 8.56
C LEU A 31 -22.51 0.97 7.38
N LEU A 32 -22.74 -0.23 6.86
CA LEU A 32 -23.70 -0.44 5.76
C LEU A 32 -25.15 -0.25 6.22
N GLU A 33 -25.48 -0.65 7.44
CA GLU A 33 -26.79 -0.34 8.05
C GLU A 33 -27.02 1.17 8.21
N HIS A 34 -25.98 1.96 8.53
CA HIS A 34 -26.07 3.41 8.52
C HIS A 34 -26.34 3.96 7.12
N LEU A 35 -25.68 3.46 6.07
CA LEU A 35 -25.97 3.85 4.69
C LEU A 35 -27.42 3.50 4.30
N ARG A 36 -27.92 2.34 4.73
CA ARG A 36 -29.33 1.93 4.55
C ARG A 36 -30.29 2.90 5.25
N GLN A 37 -29.93 3.38 6.44
CA GLN A 37 -30.70 4.40 7.14
C GLN A 37 -30.70 5.73 6.39
N PHE A 38 -29.57 6.13 5.80
CA PHE A 38 -29.50 7.31 4.92
C PHE A 38 -30.37 7.16 3.67
N ARG A 39 -30.47 5.96 3.07
CA ARG A 39 -31.39 5.67 1.96
C ARG A 39 -32.84 5.98 2.36
N HIS A 40 -33.24 5.57 3.56
CA HIS A 40 -34.58 5.88 4.09
C HIS A 40 -34.79 7.38 4.34
N TRP A 41 -33.82 8.06 4.97
CA TRP A 41 -33.91 9.51 5.23
C TRP A 41 -33.89 10.35 3.95
N HIS A 42 -33.11 9.95 2.95
CA HIS A 42 -33.05 10.59 1.64
C HIS A 42 -34.41 10.53 0.92
N ALA A 43 -35.11 9.40 1.02
CA ALA A 43 -36.41 9.18 0.35
C ALA A 43 -37.62 9.71 1.16
N GLY A 44 -37.48 9.88 2.48
CA GLY A 44 -38.59 10.24 3.37
C GLY A 44 -38.94 11.72 3.32
N SER A 45 -40.14 12.06 2.82
CA SER A 45 -40.65 13.44 2.80
C SER A 45 -40.61 14.10 4.19
N GLY A 46 -40.13 15.34 4.26
CA GLY A 46 -40.03 16.10 5.51
C GLY A 46 -38.79 15.79 6.36
N ASN A 47 -37.96 14.82 5.97
CA ASN A 47 -36.67 14.59 6.63
C ASN A 47 -35.64 15.67 6.19
N PRO A 48 -34.75 16.16 7.08
CA PRO A 48 -33.71 17.13 6.72
C PRO A 48 -32.78 16.70 5.57
N PHE A 49 -32.63 15.39 5.33
CA PHE A 49 -31.79 14.81 4.28
C PHE A 49 -32.54 14.49 2.97
N THR A 50 -33.83 14.81 2.87
CA THR A 50 -34.64 14.54 1.67
C THR A 50 -33.94 15.09 0.42
N GLY A 51 -33.56 14.23 -0.52
CA GLY A 51 -32.90 14.62 -1.77
C GLY A 51 -31.49 15.21 -1.63
N LYS A 52 -30.81 15.03 -0.48
CA LYS A 52 -29.49 15.66 -0.19
C LYS A 52 -28.30 14.70 -0.12
N VAL A 53 -28.55 13.40 -0.24
CA VAL A 53 -27.52 12.36 -0.09
C VAL A 53 -27.41 11.59 -1.39
N ASP A 54 -26.21 11.51 -1.95
CA ASP A 54 -25.94 10.71 -3.14
C ASP A 54 -25.30 9.38 -2.71
N LEU A 55 -26.08 8.30 -2.77
CA LEU A 55 -25.63 6.96 -2.38
C LEU A 55 -24.93 6.21 -3.52
N ASP A 56 -24.82 6.82 -4.70
CA ASP A 56 -24.05 6.29 -5.83
C ASP A 56 -22.60 6.82 -5.84
N ARG A 57 -22.27 7.73 -4.91
CA ARG A 57 -20.97 8.38 -4.72
C ARG A 57 -20.54 8.38 -3.26
N VAL A 58 -20.26 7.20 -2.73
CA VAL A 58 -19.90 6.99 -1.32
C VAL A 58 -18.39 6.75 -1.18
N VAL A 59 -17.79 7.37 -0.16
CA VAL A 59 -16.44 7.04 0.31
C VAL A 59 -16.53 6.71 1.79
N LEU A 60 -15.93 5.60 2.19
CA LEU A 60 -15.86 5.16 3.59
C LEU A 60 -14.52 5.58 4.21
N ILE A 61 -14.54 6.08 5.45
CA ILE A 61 -13.34 6.52 6.16
C ILE A 61 -13.33 5.88 7.55
N GLY A 62 -12.22 5.25 7.89
CA GLY A 62 -12.05 4.51 9.14
C GLY A 62 -10.68 4.72 9.76
N HIS A 63 -10.58 4.62 11.09
CA HIS A 63 -9.33 4.77 11.83
C HIS A 63 -9.07 3.55 12.72
N SER A 64 -7.82 3.06 12.79
CA SER A 64 -7.46 1.89 13.61
C SER A 64 -8.25 0.65 13.17
N ARG A 65 -8.88 -0.08 14.09
CA ARG A 65 -9.92 -1.10 13.80
C ARG A 65 -11.01 -0.63 12.84
N GLY A 66 -11.39 0.64 12.93
CA GLY A 66 -12.34 1.23 11.99
C GLY A 66 -11.80 1.28 10.56
N GLY A 67 -10.49 1.37 10.39
CA GLY A 67 -9.80 1.37 9.10
C GLY A 67 -9.87 0.01 8.40
N GLU A 68 -9.73 -1.10 9.13
CA GLU A 68 -10.04 -2.44 8.59
C GLU A 68 -11.55 -2.57 8.29
N ALA A 69 -12.40 -2.14 9.22
CA ALA A 69 -13.85 -2.27 9.08
C ALA A 69 -14.42 -1.57 7.84
N VAL A 70 -13.82 -0.46 7.36
CA VAL A 70 -14.27 0.18 6.12
C VAL A 70 -13.88 -0.59 4.85
N ALA A 71 -12.75 -1.32 4.87
CA ALA A 71 -12.39 -2.24 3.81
C ALA A 71 -13.36 -3.44 3.80
N VAL A 72 -13.59 -4.05 4.95
CA VAL A 72 -14.58 -5.14 5.11
C VAL A 72 -15.99 -4.70 4.69
N ALA A 73 -16.39 -3.45 4.99
CA ALA A 73 -17.67 -2.91 4.56
C ALA A 73 -17.76 -2.78 3.03
N ALA A 74 -16.68 -2.38 2.37
CA ALA A 74 -16.63 -2.32 0.90
C ALA A 74 -16.76 -3.71 0.27
N LEU A 75 -16.17 -4.75 0.88
CA LEU A 75 -16.38 -6.15 0.49
C LEU A 75 -17.86 -6.55 0.68
N PHE A 76 -18.40 -6.40 1.90
CA PHE A 76 -19.77 -6.80 2.24
C PHE A 76 -20.83 -6.14 1.37
N ASN A 77 -20.60 -4.89 0.96
CA ASN A 77 -21.51 -4.13 0.11
C ASN A 77 -21.82 -4.82 -1.23
N ARG A 78 -20.91 -5.67 -1.73
CA ARG A 78 -21.03 -6.40 -3.00
C ARG A 78 -21.56 -7.82 -2.84
N LEU A 79 -21.69 -8.31 -1.61
CA LEU A 79 -22.15 -9.66 -1.34
C LEU A 79 -23.68 -9.68 -1.22
N SER A 80 -24.27 -10.81 -1.60
CA SER A 80 -25.70 -11.07 -1.41
C SER A 80 -26.03 -11.66 -0.03
N ALA A 81 -25.03 -12.08 0.73
CA ALA A 81 -25.19 -12.61 2.07
C ALA A 81 -23.91 -12.43 2.91
N TYR A 82 -24.05 -12.49 4.23
CA TYR A 82 -22.94 -12.45 5.18
C TYR A 82 -22.03 -13.71 5.03
N PRO A 83 -20.69 -13.55 4.94
CA PRO A 83 -19.79 -14.68 4.69
C PRO A 83 -19.86 -15.84 5.69
N ASP A 84 -20.06 -15.54 6.98
CA ASP A 84 -20.06 -16.57 8.03
C ASP A 84 -21.46 -17.17 8.30
N ASP A 85 -22.52 -16.56 7.76
CA ASP A 85 -23.88 -17.10 7.80
C ASP A 85 -24.71 -16.66 6.60
N ALA A 86 -24.74 -17.50 5.56
CA ALA A 86 -25.48 -17.24 4.33
C ALA A 86 -27.01 -17.12 4.49
N ARG A 87 -27.58 -17.37 5.69
CA ARG A 87 -29.00 -17.11 5.99
C ARG A 87 -29.28 -15.63 6.24
N VAL A 88 -28.23 -14.85 6.48
CA VAL A 88 -28.30 -13.39 6.60
C VAL A 88 -28.08 -12.80 5.23
N GLU A 89 -29.17 -12.37 4.59
CA GLU A 89 -29.15 -11.74 3.27
C GLU A 89 -28.68 -10.28 3.36
N PHE A 90 -27.91 -9.85 2.36
CA PHE A 90 -27.43 -8.49 2.19
C PHE A 90 -28.10 -7.85 0.97
N GLU A 91 -28.56 -6.61 1.15
CA GLU A 91 -29.21 -5.78 0.11
C GLU A 91 -28.69 -4.32 0.18
N TYR A 92 -27.37 -4.19 0.15
CA TYR A 92 -26.67 -2.91 0.27
C TYR A 92 -26.47 -2.27 -1.10
N ASP A 93 -25.51 -2.80 -1.89
CA ASP A 93 -25.19 -2.36 -3.26
C ASP A 93 -25.12 -0.84 -3.40
N PHE A 94 -24.50 -0.17 -2.42
CA PHE A 94 -24.24 1.27 -2.50
C PHE A 94 -23.08 1.55 -3.46
N GLY A 95 -23.07 2.72 -4.10
CA GLY A 95 -21.98 3.16 -4.96
C GLY A 95 -20.74 3.59 -4.16
N ILE A 96 -20.14 2.65 -3.42
CA ILE A 96 -18.87 2.85 -2.71
C ILE A 96 -17.76 2.90 -3.75
N ARG A 97 -17.18 4.09 -3.91
CA ARG A 97 -16.13 4.36 -4.91
C ARG A 97 -14.74 4.43 -4.30
N GLY A 98 -14.65 4.60 -2.98
CA GLY A 98 -13.35 4.70 -2.31
C GLY A 98 -13.38 4.39 -0.82
N VAL A 99 -12.21 4.04 -0.30
CA VAL A 99 -11.93 3.78 1.11
C VAL A 99 -10.71 4.61 1.53
N ILE A 100 -10.81 5.27 2.68
CA ILE A 100 -9.68 5.93 3.36
C ILE A 100 -9.46 5.22 4.70
N ALA A 101 -8.36 4.48 4.81
CA ALA A 101 -7.94 3.77 6.01
C ALA A 101 -6.85 4.57 6.72
N ILE A 102 -7.17 5.08 7.92
CA ILE A 102 -6.26 5.85 8.76
C ILE A 102 -5.67 4.88 9.78
N ALA A 103 -4.34 4.81 9.84
CA ALA A 103 -3.56 3.96 10.73
C ALA A 103 -4.25 2.62 11.06
N PRO A 104 -4.68 1.85 10.03
CA PRO A 104 -5.57 0.73 10.25
C PRO A 104 -4.79 -0.45 10.86
N ILE A 105 -5.49 -1.28 11.61
CA ILE A 105 -5.08 -2.68 11.77
C ILE A 105 -5.43 -3.45 10.48
N ASP A 106 -4.89 -4.66 10.29
CA ASP A 106 -5.27 -5.56 9.22
C ASP A 106 -5.24 -7.02 9.71
N GLY A 107 -6.24 -7.81 9.30
CA GLY A 107 -6.36 -9.24 9.60
C GLY A 107 -6.94 -9.58 10.98
N GLN A 108 -7.88 -8.77 11.50
CA GLN A 108 -8.75 -9.19 12.61
C GLN A 108 -10.05 -9.84 12.13
N TYR A 109 -10.42 -9.65 10.86
CA TYR A 109 -11.52 -10.36 10.23
C TYR A 109 -11.12 -10.98 8.90
N ASP A 110 -10.96 -12.31 8.92
CA ASP A 110 -10.54 -13.12 7.79
C ASP A 110 -11.65 -14.12 7.44
N PRO A 111 -12.64 -13.74 6.61
CA PRO A 111 -13.72 -14.64 6.23
C PRO A 111 -13.11 -15.87 5.54
N ARG A 112 -13.44 -17.07 6.05
CA ARG A 112 -12.87 -18.36 5.60
C ARG A 112 -11.36 -18.51 5.85
N GLY A 113 -10.76 -17.70 6.71
CA GLY A 113 -9.32 -17.70 6.99
C GLY A 113 -8.47 -17.12 5.86
N MET A 114 -9.06 -16.29 5.01
CA MET A 114 -8.39 -15.55 3.95
C MET A 114 -8.52 -14.06 4.24
N ASP A 115 -7.44 -13.32 4.02
CA ASP A 115 -7.45 -11.87 4.21
C ASP A 115 -8.43 -11.20 3.23
N THR A 116 -8.96 -10.05 3.63
CA THR A 116 -9.92 -9.28 2.81
C THR A 116 -9.22 -8.70 1.57
N ALA A 117 -9.74 -9.05 0.39
CA ALA A 117 -9.33 -8.46 -0.90
C ALA A 117 -10.37 -7.44 -1.37
N LEU A 118 -9.90 -6.34 -1.96
CA LEU A 118 -10.75 -5.32 -2.57
C LEU A 118 -10.47 -5.28 -4.08
N THR A 119 -11.53 -5.23 -4.87
CA THR A 119 -11.41 -5.00 -6.32
C THR A 119 -12.18 -3.75 -6.71
N ASP A 120 -11.76 -3.01 -7.72
CA ASP A 120 -12.52 -1.91 -8.33
C ASP A 120 -13.02 -0.83 -7.34
N VAL A 121 -12.22 -0.53 -6.32
CA VAL A 121 -12.47 0.53 -5.33
C VAL A 121 -11.18 1.32 -5.15
N ASN A 122 -11.27 2.65 -5.16
CA ASN A 122 -10.11 3.49 -4.88
C ASN A 122 -9.70 3.31 -3.41
N TYR A 123 -8.41 3.24 -3.12
CA TYR A 123 -7.93 2.99 -1.76
C TYR A 123 -6.86 4.00 -1.36
N LEU A 124 -7.01 4.59 -0.18
CA LEU A 124 -5.97 5.41 0.45
C LEU A 124 -5.70 4.88 1.84
N VAL A 125 -4.45 4.53 2.11
CA VAL A 125 -3.97 4.27 3.47
C VAL A 125 -3.02 5.38 3.91
N VAL A 126 -3.20 5.86 5.14
CA VAL A 126 -2.29 6.84 5.77
C VAL A 126 -1.89 6.32 7.14
N HIS A 127 -0.59 6.20 7.42
CA HIS A 127 -0.07 5.65 8.67
C HIS A 127 1.11 6.48 9.17
N GLY A 128 1.33 6.52 10.48
CA GLY A 128 2.42 7.28 11.09
C GLY A 128 3.58 6.40 11.54
N SER A 129 4.82 6.82 11.32
CA SER A 129 5.98 5.99 11.72
C SER A 129 6.17 5.86 13.23
N HIS A 130 5.53 6.73 14.01
CA HIS A 130 5.57 6.76 15.48
C HIS A 130 4.23 6.34 16.09
N ASP A 131 3.48 5.51 15.38
CA ASP A 131 2.26 4.91 15.89
C ASP A 131 2.57 4.00 17.09
N GLY A 132 2.08 4.38 18.27
CA GLY A 132 2.32 3.64 19.51
C GLY A 132 1.31 2.53 19.80
N ASP A 133 0.24 2.44 19.01
CA ASP A 133 -0.87 1.48 19.16
C ASP A 133 -0.78 0.38 18.09
N VAL A 134 -0.73 0.78 16.83
CA VAL A 134 -0.50 -0.07 15.65
C VAL A 134 0.88 0.25 15.09
N GLN A 135 1.91 -0.31 15.74
CA GLN A 135 3.33 0.01 15.51
C GLN A 135 3.88 -0.37 14.12
N SER A 136 3.18 -1.27 13.41
CA SER A 136 3.48 -1.67 12.03
C SER A 136 2.56 -0.92 11.06
N PHE A 137 3.02 -0.65 9.84
CA PHE A 137 2.22 -0.11 8.74
C PHE A 137 1.26 -1.19 8.19
N ALA A 138 0.42 -1.76 9.05
CA ALA A 138 -0.43 -2.90 8.75
C ALA A 138 -1.38 -2.66 7.55
N GLY A 139 -1.84 -1.42 7.36
CA GLY A 139 -2.68 -1.09 6.21
C GLY A 139 -2.00 -1.19 4.83
N SER A 140 -0.67 -1.33 4.79
CA SER A 140 0.05 -1.67 3.56
C SER A 140 -0.22 -3.09 3.09
N ALA A 141 -0.57 -4.02 3.99
CA ALA A 141 -0.99 -5.37 3.61
C ALA A 141 -2.36 -5.35 2.92
N GLN A 142 -3.32 -4.56 3.41
CA GLN A 142 -4.57 -4.35 2.67
C GLN A 142 -4.33 -3.66 1.32
N TYR A 143 -3.33 -2.77 1.20
CA TYR A 143 -2.97 -2.09 -0.05
C TYR A 143 -2.50 -3.07 -1.14
N THR A 144 -1.71 -4.10 -0.81
CA THR A 144 -1.24 -5.09 -1.79
C THR A 144 -2.43 -5.86 -2.37
N ARG A 145 -3.42 -6.18 -1.53
CA ARG A 145 -4.66 -6.91 -1.91
C ARG A 145 -5.76 -6.02 -2.55
N VAL A 146 -5.42 -4.84 -3.05
CA VAL A 146 -6.34 -3.99 -3.84
C VAL A 146 -6.02 -4.14 -5.33
N GLY A 147 -6.99 -4.67 -6.09
CA GLY A 147 -6.92 -4.88 -7.55
C GLY A 147 -7.94 -4.07 -8.36
N PHE A 148 -7.75 -3.99 -9.68
CA PHE A 148 -8.52 -3.13 -10.58
C PHE A 148 -8.97 -3.83 -11.87
N ASP A 149 -9.65 -4.97 -11.76
CA ASP A 149 -10.06 -5.81 -12.89
C ASP A 149 -10.98 -5.09 -13.90
N ALA A 150 -11.86 -4.20 -13.43
CA ALA A 150 -12.86 -3.50 -14.23
C ALA A 150 -12.83 -1.97 -14.05
N CYS A 151 -11.82 -1.42 -13.36
CA CYS A 151 -11.71 0.00 -13.08
C CYS A 151 -10.35 0.59 -13.46
N ALA A 152 -10.13 0.79 -14.76
CA ALA A 152 -8.94 1.46 -15.29
C ALA A 152 -8.71 2.85 -14.67
N SER A 153 -9.78 3.58 -14.38
CA SER A 153 -9.73 4.90 -13.72
C SER A 153 -9.69 4.81 -12.20
N CYS A 154 -9.45 3.66 -11.58
CA CYS A 154 -9.23 3.58 -10.13
C CYS A 154 -7.75 3.77 -9.80
N PHE A 155 -7.43 3.98 -8.53
CA PHE A 155 -6.05 3.99 -8.03
C PHE A 155 -6.00 3.58 -6.56
N LYS A 156 -4.82 3.13 -6.13
CA LYS A 156 -4.48 2.92 -4.72
C LYS A 156 -3.28 3.78 -4.35
N ALA A 157 -3.29 4.35 -3.14
CA ALA A 157 -2.19 5.14 -2.60
C ALA A 157 -1.93 4.79 -1.13
N GLY A 158 -0.65 4.80 -0.73
CA GLY A 158 -0.21 4.63 0.64
C GLY A 158 0.71 5.77 1.05
N LEU A 159 0.49 6.38 2.21
CA LEU A 159 1.32 7.45 2.77
C LEU A 159 1.82 7.05 4.16
N TYR A 160 3.12 6.78 4.28
CA TYR A 160 3.79 6.53 5.55
C TYR A 160 4.49 7.81 6.02
N ILE A 161 3.93 8.45 7.04
CA ILE A 161 4.30 9.80 7.48
C ILE A 161 5.31 9.71 8.61
N VAL A 162 6.55 10.15 8.36
CA VAL A 162 7.60 10.14 9.37
C VAL A 162 7.27 11.14 10.48
N GLY A 163 7.26 10.66 11.73
CA GLY A 163 6.96 11.47 12.92
C GLY A 163 5.49 11.53 13.31
N ALA A 164 4.56 11.08 12.47
CA ALA A 164 3.15 10.99 12.84
C ALA A 164 2.91 9.81 13.78
N ASN A 165 1.96 9.96 14.71
CA ASN A 165 1.53 8.89 15.63
C ASN A 165 0.11 8.41 15.32
N HIS A 166 -0.43 7.45 16.08
CA HIS A 166 -1.80 6.95 15.91
C HIS A 166 -2.84 8.04 16.23
N GLY A 167 -2.64 8.72 17.37
CA GLY A 167 -3.71 9.49 17.99
C GLY A 167 -4.02 10.85 17.37
N GLN A 168 -3.03 11.52 16.78
CA GLN A 168 -3.19 12.93 16.38
C GLN A 168 -3.92 13.13 15.05
N PHE A 169 -4.34 12.09 14.34
CA PHE A 169 -5.26 12.21 13.18
C PHE A 169 -6.63 12.80 13.57
N ASN A 170 -6.96 12.81 14.87
CA ASN A 170 -8.12 13.49 15.44
C ASN A 170 -7.73 14.42 16.60
N THR A 171 -8.72 15.08 17.22
CA THR A 171 -8.51 16.03 18.32
C THR A 171 -8.72 15.42 19.72
N ALA A 172 -9.12 14.15 19.81
CA ALA A 172 -9.50 13.50 21.06
C ALA A 172 -8.39 12.62 21.66
N TRP A 173 -7.67 11.86 20.84
CA TRP A 173 -6.70 10.86 21.35
C TRP A 173 -5.33 11.49 21.67
N GLY A 174 -4.86 12.40 20.82
CA GLY A 174 -3.65 13.18 21.09
C GLY A 174 -2.35 12.35 20.96
N ARG A 175 -1.32 12.74 21.72
CA ARG A 175 0.04 12.20 21.58
C ARG A 175 0.27 10.88 22.31
N THR A 176 -0.49 10.63 23.37
CA THR A 176 -0.34 9.42 24.19
C THR A 176 -1.36 8.40 23.72
N ASP A 177 -1.00 7.69 22.66
CA ASP A 177 -1.92 6.90 21.84
C ASP A 177 -1.93 5.40 22.14
N ALA A 178 -1.17 4.96 23.14
CA ALA A 178 -1.28 3.62 23.71
C ALA A 178 -2.10 3.66 25.01
N GLY A 179 -2.92 2.62 25.22
CA GLY A 179 -3.67 2.43 26.47
C GLY A 179 -2.77 2.42 27.71
N GLN A 180 -3.27 2.87 28.86
CA GLN A 180 -2.52 2.80 30.11
C GLN A 180 -2.46 1.36 30.64
N PRO A 181 -1.32 0.90 31.20
CA PRO A 181 -0.12 1.66 31.56
C PRO A 181 0.93 1.84 30.44
N TRP A 182 0.74 1.20 29.28
CA TRP A 182 1.70 1.22 28.16
C TRP A 182 1.96 2.63 27.61
N GLY A 183 0.96 3.51 27.66
CA GLY A 183 1.09 4.92 27.31
C GLY A 183 2.19 5.67 28.08
N TRP A 184 2.53 5.29 29.31
CA TRP A 184 3.63 5.93 30.06
C TRP A 184 5.02 5.64 29.49
N LEU A 185 5.16 4.53 28.76
CA LEU A 185 6.40 4.06 28.17
C LEU A 185 6.64 4.65 26.77
N LEU A 186 5.67 5.33 26.17
CA LEU A 186 5.81 5.91 24.84
C LEU A 186 6.92 6.97 24.76
N ASN A 187 7.73 6.91 23.71
CA ASN A 187 8.69 7.94 23.34
C ASN A 187 7.99 9.06 22.58
N LEU A 188 7.55 10.08 23.32
CA LEU A 188 6.77 11.18 22.75
C LEU A 188 7.61 12.29 22.11
N THR A 189 8.92 12.30 22.31
CA THR A 189 9.81 13.38 21.87
C THR A 189 9.85 13.58 20.34
N PRO A 190 10.02 12.51 19.52
CA PRO A 190 10.11 12.66 18.07
C PRO A 190 8.75 12.83 17.35
N ILE A 191 7.63 12.70 18.06
CA ILE A 191 6.29 12.81 17.46
C ILE A 191 6.05 14.25 16.99
N MET A 192 5.62 14.42 15.74
CA MET A 192 5.32 15.72 15.14
C MET A 192 4.17 16.47 15.82
N ASP A 193 4.04 17.76 15.54
CA ASP A 193 2.90 18.55 16.03
C ASP A 193 1.56 18.02 15.49
N GLY A 194 0.56 17.92 16.37
CA GLY A 194 -0.73 17.35 15.98
C GLY A 194 -1.52 18.19 14.98
N ALA A 195 -1.33 19.52 14.93
CA ALA A 195 -1.93 20.34 13.89
C ALA A 195 -1.24 20.13 12.54
N ALA A 196 0.07 19.85 12.51
CA ALA A 196 0.76 19.42 11.30
C ALA A 196 0.26 18.06 10.80
N GLN A 197 0.13 17.06 11.69
CA GLN A 197 -0.40 15.74 11.33
C GLN A 197 -1.83 15.83 10.75
N ARG A 198 -2.73 16.58 11.40
CA ARG A 198 -4.09 16.79 10.88
C ARG A 198 -4.10 17.58 9.57
N ARG A 199 -3.13 18.46 9.33
CA ARG A 199 -3.00 19.18 8.05
C ARG A 199 -2.68 18.20 6.92
N ILE A 200 -1.74 17.29 7.13
CA ILE A 200 -1.38 16.25 6.16
C ILE A 200 -2.61 15.38 5.84
N ALA A 201 -3.35 14.95 6.88
CA ALA A 201 -4.60 14.22 6.72
C ALA A 201 -5.65 15.02 5.93
N SER A 202 -5.90 16.27 6.28
CA SER A 202 -6.85 17.12 5.55
C SER A 202 -6.48 17.30 4.08
N VAL A 203 -5.19 17.52 3.76
CA VAL A 203 -4.71 17.69 2.38
C VAL A 203 -4.90 16.40 1.59
N SER A 204 -4.40 15.28 2.12
CA SER A 204 -4.48 13.98 1.45
C SER A 204 -5.92 13.50 1.27
N PHE A 205 -6.78 13.61 2.28
CA PHE A 205 -8.18 13.18 2.17
C PHE A 205 -8.96 14.07 1.20
N SER A 206 -8.72 15.39 1.21
CA SER A 206 -9.37 16.29 0.26
C SER A 206 -8.94 15.96 -1.16
N ALA A 207 -7.64 15.79 -1.44
CA ALA A 207 -7.14 15.41 -2.75
C ALA A 207 -7.76 14.08 -3.23
N PHE A 208 -7.85 13.08 -2.36
CA PHE A 208 -8.48 11.81 -2.68
C PHE A 208 -9.95 11.96 -3.04
N LEU A 209 -10.72 12.71 -2.25
CA LEU A 209 -12.14 12.97 -2.50
C LEU A 209 -12.36 13.77 -3.79
N GLU A 210 -11.49 14.73 -4.12
CA GLU A 210 -11.52 15.46 -5.39
C GLU A 210 -11.38 14.51 -6.59
N VAL A 211 -10.49 13.50 -6.52
CA VAL A 211 -10.37 12.48 -7.57
C VAL A 211 -11.61 11.56 -7.60
N VAL A 212 -11.98 10.98 -6.46
CA VAL A 212 -12.94 9.85 -6.40
C VAL A 212 -14.40 10.29 -6.52
N VAL A 213 -14.76 11.44 -5.95
CA VAL A 213 -16.15 11.94 -5.90
C VAL A 213 -16.41 12.99 -6.97
N PHE A 214 -15.42 13.84 -7.23
CA PHE A 214 -15.56 14.99 -8.14
C PHE A 214 -14.86 14.80 -9.49
N HIS A 215 -14.21 13.65 -9.72
CA HIS A 215 -13.56 13.29 -10.98
C HIS A 215 -12.47 14.29 -11.42
N ARG A 216 -11.81 14.93 -10.46
CA ARG A 216 -10.70 15.86 -10.70
C ARG A 216 -9.38 15.11 -10.71
N SER A 217 -9.08 14.47 -11.83
CA SER A 217 -7.91 13.60 -12.02
C SER A 217 -6.59 14.32 -11.78
N GLU A 218 -6.53 15.65 -11.91
CA GLU A 218 -5.31 16.43 -11.68
C GLU A 218 -4.74 16.27 -10.26
N TYR A 219 -5.56 15.89 -9.27
CA TYR A 219 -5.09 15.64 -7.90
C TYR A 219 -4.38 14.29 -7.72
N ARG A 220 -4.42 13.38 -8.70
CA ARG A 220 -3.63 12.13 -8.67
C ARG A 220 -2.13 12.40 -8.57
N ALA A 221 -1.69 13.49 -9.19
CA ALA A 221 -0.31 13.97 -9.14
C ALA A 221 0.24 14.12 -7.72
N PHE A 222 -0.61 14.39 -6.73
CA PHE A 222 -0.21 14.44 -5.32
C PHE A 222 0.17 13.07 -4.77
N PHE A 223 -0.55 12.00 -5.14
CA PHE A 223 -0.28 10.65 -4.66
C PHE A 223 0.87 9.98 -5.42
N ASP A 224 1.01 10.32 -6.70
CA ASP A 224 2.17 9.99 -7.52
C ASP A 224 3.47 10.56 -6.89
N ASN A 225 3.45 11.84 -6.50
CA ASN A 225 4.57 12.49 -5.84
C ASN A 225 4.09 13.53 -4.79
N PRO A 226 4.12 13.17 -3.49
CA PRO A 226 3.71 14.05 -2.40
C PRO A 226 4.50 15.36 -2.31
N ALA A 227 5.71 15.42 -2.90
CA ALA A 227 6.51 16.64 -2.93
C ALA A 227 5.78 17.79 -3.65
N ARG A 228 4.86 17.49 -4.57
CA ARG A 228 4.00 18.48 -5.24
C ARG A 228 3.05 19.19 -4.28
N GLY A 229 2.79 18.60 -3.10
CA GLY A 229 1.94 19.15 -2.06
C GLY A 229 2.68 19.89 -0.93
N LEU A 230 4.02 20.00 -0.96
CA LEU A 230 4.81 20.52 0.17
C LEU A 230 4.39 21.91 0.64
N ALA A 231 3.93 22.78 -0.27
CA ALA A 231 3.41 24.10 0.08
C ALA A 231 2.23 24.05 1.07
N TRP A 232 1.46 22.95 1.06
CA TRP A 232 0.38 22.70 2.02
C TRP A 232 0.81 21.79 3.18
N LEU A 233 1.69 20.82 2.94
CA LEU A 233 2.10 19.85 3.96
C LEU A 233 3.06 20.45 4.99
N GLY A 234 3.91 21.38 4.58
CA GLY A 234 5.05 21.85 5.37
C GLY A 234 6.27 20.94 5.20
N ASP A 235 7.23 21.07 6.11
CA ASP A 235 8.42 20.22 6.16
C ASP A 235 8.05 18.86 6.78
N VAL A 236 7.97 17.83 5.93
CA VAL A 236 7.62 16.47 6.33
C VAL A 236 8.19 15.46 5.34
N GLU A 237 8.68 14.35 5.87
CA GLU A 237 9.09 13.19 5.09
C GLU A 237 7.92 12.19 5.00
N ILE A 238 7.59 11.79 3.77
CA ILE A 238 6.52 10.84 3.46
C ILE A 238 7.06 9.82 2.48
N LEU A 239 7.04 8.55 2.87
CA LEU A 239 7.27 7.44 1.93
C LEU A 239 5.92 7.11 1.29
N ASN A 240 5.85 7.11 -0.05
CA ASN A 240 4.60 6.89 -0.76
C ASN A 240 4.61 5.66 -1.68
N GLN A 241 3.47 4.99 -1.68
CA GLN A 241 3.08 3.96 -2.63
C GLN A 241 1.95 4.50 -3.51
N TYR A 242 1.97 4.16 -4.78
CA TYR A 242 0.94 4.56 -5.73
C TYR A 242 0.83 3.55 -6.86
N ALA A 243 -0.40 3.21 -7.26
CA ALA A 243 -0.66 2.38 -8.42
C ALA A 243 -1.97 2.77 -9.08
N ASP A 244 -1.95 2.89 -10.42
CA ASP A 244 -3.14 3.12 -11.24
C ASP A 244 -3.82 1.79 -11.62
N GLY A 245 -5.12 1.88 -11.95
CA GLY A 245 -5.90 0.74 -12.44
C GLY A 245 -5.70 0.39 -13.91
N ASP A 246 -5.02 1.22 -14.69
CA ASP A 246 -4.73 0.97 -16.10
C ASP A 246 -3.31 0.42 -16.34
N ARG A 247 -2.53 0.21 -15.27
CA ARG A 247 -1.22 -0.43 -15.36
C ARG A 247 -1.35 -1.89 -15.76
N LEU A 248 -0.34 -2.39 -16.46
CA LEU A 248 -0.20 -3.79 -16.82
C LEU A 248 1.00 -4.37 -16.06
N VAL A 249 0.71 -5.34 -15.20
CA VAL A 249 1.70 -5.99 -14.33
C VAL A 249 2.57 -6.92 -15.17
N LEU A 250 3.87 -6.79 -15.01
CA LEU A 250 4.89 -7.62 -15.65
C LEU A 250 5.40 -8.71 -14.71
N ALA A 251 5.64 -8.36 -13.44
CA ALA A 251 6.02 -9.30 -12.38
C ALA A 251 5.56 -8.74 -11.02
N ASP A 252 4.66 -9.46 -10.35
CA ASP A 252 4.23 -9.26 -8.96
C ASP A 252 4.62 -10.42 -8.05
N PHE A 253 5.17 -11.51 -8.60
CA PHE A 253 5.71 -12.65 -7.84
C PHE A 253 4.63 -13.43 -7.06
N GLU A 254 3.37 -13.28 -7.45
CA GLU A 254 2.23 -13.98 -6.86
C GLU A 254 1.66 -15.08 -7.78
N GLU A 255 2.17 -15.19 -9.02
CA GLU A 255 1.63 -16.05 -10.06
C GLU A 255 1.85 -17.54 -9.81
N ASP A 256 3.00 -17.92 -9.26
CA ASP A 256 3.41 -19.29 -8.96
C ASP A 256 4.64 -19.36 -8.03
N ASP A 257 5.22 -20.55 -7.85
CA ASP A 257 6.42 -20.81 -7.04
C ASP A 257 7.72 -20.88 -7.88
N ASP A 258 7.66 -20.67 -9.20
CA ASP A 258 8.81 -20.77 -10.10
C ASP A 258 9.48 -19.40 -10.26
N VAL A 259 10.61 -19.23 -9.58
CA VAL A 259 11.39 -17.98 -9.56
C VAL A 259 11.91 -17.51 -10.92
N ALA A 260 11.75 -18.32 -11.98
CA ALA A 260 12.11 -18.00 -13.34
C ALA A 260 10.92 -17.55 -14.21
N SER A 261 9.68 -17.64 -13.74
CA SER A 261 8.49 -17.07 -14.40
C SER A 261 8.29 -15.61 -14.01
N ALA A 262 7.45 -14.93 -14.79
CA ALA A 262 6.90 -13.62 -14.46
C ALA A 262 5.37 -13.65 -14.63
N THR A 263 4.64 -12.74 -13.97
CA THR A 263 3.19 -12.58 -14.12
C THR A 263 2.78 -12.38 -15.58
N TRP A 264 3.61 -11.68 -16.36
CA TRP A 264 3.43 -11.61 -17.81
C TRP A 264 3.73 -12.98 -18.44
N SER A 265 2.75 -13.55 -19.15
CA SER A 265 2.78 -14.97 -19.57
C SER A 265 3.99 -15.43 -20.37
N ASP A 266 4.64 -14.50 -21.08
CA ASP A 266 5.79 -14.77 -21.95
C ASP A 266 7.10 -14.17 -21.39
N GLY A 267 7.09 -13.84 -20.09
CA GLY A 267 8.20 -13.28 -19.34
C GLY A 267 9.05 -14.36 -18.67
N HIS A 268 10.37 -14.21 -18.75
CA HIS A 268 11.36 -15.12 -18.16
C HIS A 268 12.33 -14.32 -17.28
N ILE A 269 12.50 -14.76 -16.05
CA ILE A 269 13.34 -14.10 -15.04
C ILE A 269 14.67 -14.83 -14.90
N SER A 270 15.75 -14.04 -14.78
CA SER A 270 17.10 -14.55 -14.54
C SER A 270 17.91 -13.61 -13.66
N GLY A 271 18.80 -14.17 -12.85
CA GLY A 271 19.74 -13.45 -12.01
C GLY A 271 21.17 -13.91 -12.23
N GLU A 272 22.10 -12.96 -12.41
CA GLU A 272 23.52 -13.21 -12.60
C GLU A 272 24.34 -12.48 -11.52
N GLY A 273 25.28 -13.18 -10.87
CA GLY A 273 26.22 -12.58 -9.92
C GLY A 273 25.62 -12.12 -8.58
N LEU A 274 24.32 -12.33 -8.35
CA LEU A 274 23.65 -12.02 -7.09
C LEU A 274 24.18 -12.88 -5.95
N SER A 275 24.34 -12.29 -4.77
CA SER A 275 24.67 -13.02 -3.54
C SER A 275 23.42 -13.61 -2.87
N ARG A 276 22.25 -12.99 -3.10
CA ARG A 276 20.94 -13.51 -2.70
C ARG A 276 19.93 -13.28 -3.82
N TRP A 277 19.16 -14.33 -4.12
CA TRP A 277 18.00 -14.25 -5.00
C TRP A 277 17.00 -15.34 -4.59
N ARG A 278 15.81 -14.91 -4.18
CA ARG A 278 14.64 -15.75 -3.89
C ARG A 278 13.38 -14.90 -3.90
N GLU A 279 12.24 -15.52 -4.09
CA GLU A 279 10.95 -14.93 -3.75
C GLU A 279 10.56 -15.34 -2.32
N ALA A 280 9.99 -14.41 -1.57
CA ALA A 280 9.51 -14.66 -0.22
C ALA A 280 8.42 -13.66 0.17
N LEU A 281 7.52 -14.09 1.06
CA LEU A 281 6.62 -13.18 1.76
C LEU A 281 7.44 -12.13 2.51
N VAL A 282 7.02 -10.87 2.36
CA VAL A 282 7.66 -9.75 3.04
C VAL A 282 7.10 -9.63 4.45
N SER A 283 7.96 -9.66 5.47
CA SER A 283 7.55 -9.46 6.86
C SER A 283 7.61 -7.98 7.26
N LEU A 284 6.56 -7.50 7.91
CA LEU A 284 6.52 -6.22 8.61
C LEU A 284 6.79 -6.43 10.12
N LYS A 285 6.78 -5.36 10.92
CA LYS A 285 7.04 -5.44 12.38
C LYS A 285 6.12 -6.42 13.11
N TRP A 286 4.85 -6.53 12.69
CA TRP A 286 3.85 -7.37 13.37
C TRP A 286 3.40 -8.57 12.55
N ARG A 287 2.99 -8.39 11.29
CA ARG A 287 2.52 -9.45 10.38
C ARG A 287 3.27 -9.38 9.06
N ASP A 288 3.07 -10.38 8.21
CA ASP A 288 3.50 -10.30 6.82
C ASP A 288 2.65 -9.30 6.01
N LEU A 289 3.25 -8.73 4.98
CA LEU A 289 2.65 -7.78 4.02
C LEU A 289 1.54 -8.41 3.17
N SER A 290 1.30 -9.72 3.32
CA SER A 290 0.37 -10.49 2.47
C SER A 290 0.71 -10.42 0.98
N SER A 291 1.99 -10.23 0.67
CA SER A 291 2.54 -10.28 -0.68
C SER A 291 3.99 -10.78 -0.63
N ALA A 292 4.35 -11.55 -1.65
CA ALA A 292 5.67 -11.98 -2.00
C ALA A 292 6.41 -10.88 -2.77
N ALA A 293 7.73 -10.92 -2.69
CA ALA A 293 8.61 -10.03 -3.45
C ALA A 293 9.91 -10.75 -3.80
N ALA A 294 10.55 -10.34 -4.89
CA ALA A 294 11.90 -10.75 -5.21
C ALA A 294 12.89 -10.10 -4.22
N MET A 295 13.53 -10.92 -3.40
CA MET A 295 14.63 -10.51 -2.51
C MET A 295 15.95 -10.59 -3.25
N LEU A 296 16.56 -9.45 -3.53
CA LEU A 296 17.78 -9.33 -4.32
C LEU A 296 18.90 -8.76 -3.46
N GLY A 297 20.00 -9.51 -3.34
CA GLY A 297 21.21 -9.10 -2.64
C GLY A 297 22.42 -9.16 -3.54
N TRP A 298 23.32 -8.18 -3.43
CA TRP A 298 24.60 -8.18 -4.11
C TRP A 298 25.74 -7.72 -3.21
N ASP A 299 26.91 -8.29 -3.48
CA ASP A 299 28.19 -7.98 -2.85
C ASP A 299 29.22 -7.98 -3.99
N ARG A 300 29.58 -6.80 -4.49
CA ARG A 300 30.32 -6.67 -5.74
C ARG A 300 31.82 -6.73 -5.49
N ASP A 301 32.48 -7.66 -6.18
CA ASP A 301 33.94 -7.70 -6.23
C ASP A 301 34.51 -6.47 -6.94
N GLU A 302 35.57 -5.88 -6.39
CA GLU A 302 36.23 -4.73 -6.98
C GLU A 302 36.78 -5.09 -8.38
N GLY A 303 36.25 -4.45 -9.43
CA GLY A 303 36.63 -4.71 -10.83
C GLY A 303 35.98 -5.95 -11.47
N GLY A 304 35.07 -6.64 -10.77
CA GLY A 304 34.24 -7.71 -11.33
C GLY A 304 33.06 -7.20 -12.19
N PRO A 305 32.38 -8.10 -12.92
CA PRO A 305 31.13 -7.75 -13.60
C PRO A 305 30.06 -7.34 -12.57
N ALA A 306 29.21 -6.38 -12.95
CA ALA A 306 28.10 -5.97 -12.10
C ALA A 306 27.03 -7.07 -12.03
N PRO A 307 26.54 -7.44 -10.84
CA PRO A 307 25.38 -8.32 -10.70
C PRO A 307 24.16 -7.74 -11.40
N GLU A 308 23.31 -8.60 -11.93
CA GLU A 308 22.15 -8.19 -12.72
C GLU A 308 20.96 -9.10 -12.42
N TYR A 309 19.77 -8.50 -12.32
CA TYR A 309 18.49 -9.18 -12.29
C TYR A 309 17.69 -8.75 -13.52
N ARG A 310 17.19 -9.69 -14.30
CA ARG A 310 16.66 -9.44 -15.64
C ARG A 310 15.34 -10.16 -15.85
N ILE A 311 14.41 -9.46 -16.49
CA ILE A 311 13.20 -10.03 -17.09
C ILE A 311 13.31 -9.87 -18.61
N GLU A 312 13.15 -10.98 -19.33
CA GLU A 312 13.11 -11.04 -20.79
C GLU A 312 11.73 -11.47 -21.28
N PHE A 313 11.32 -10.96 -22.42
CA PHE A 313 10.01 -11.26 -23.01
C PHE A 313 10.20 -11.86 -24.39
N ASP A 314 9.50 -12.97 -24.68
CA ASP A 314 9.58 -13.64 -25.99
C ASP A 314 9.04 -12.74 -27.13
N ALA A 315 8.06 -11.89 -26.81
CA ALA A 315 7.52 -10.88 -27.69
C ALA A 315 7.75 -9.47 -27.13
N PRO A 316 7.93 -8.45 -27.99
CA PRO A 316 8.05 -7.07 -27.53
C PRO A 316 6.81 -6.64 -26.75
N LEU A 317 7.03 -5.98 -25.61
CA LEU A 317 5.98 -5.39 -24.81
C LEU A 317 5.20 -4.32 -25.60
N PRO A 318 3.91 -4.11 -25.29
CA PRO A 318 3.13 -3.02 -25.87
C PRO A 318 3.76 -1.64 -25.59
N ALA A 319 3.40 -0.66 -26.41
CA ALA A 319 3.85 0.72 -26.20
C ALA A 319 3.33 1.28 -24.86
N ALA A 320 4.25 1.80 -24.06
CA ALA A 320 3.98 2.34 -22.74
C ALA A 320 4.52 3.77 -22.61
N GLU A 321 3.93 4.54 -21.70
CA GLU A 321 4.45 5.85 -21.33
C GLU A 321 5.65 5.68 -20.39
N ARG A 322 5.52 4.78 -19.42
CA ARG A 322 6.48 4.59 -18.33
C ARG A 322 6.47 3.15 -17.82
N ILE A 323 7.58 2.78 -17.20
CA ILE A 323 7.73 1.57 -16.40
C ILE A 323 7.82 1.95 -14.92
N GLU A 324 7.30 1.09 -14.06
CA GLU A 324 7.17 1.33 -12.63
C GLU A 324 7.66 0.11 -11.84
N PHE A 325 8.27 0.39 -10.68
CA PHE A 325 8.76 -0.59 -9.73
C PHE A 325 8.29 -0.21 -8.33
N ALA A 326 7.91 -1.18 -7.51
CA ALA A 326 7.86 -1.02 -6.07
C ALA A 326 9.17 -1.55 -5.46
N LEU A 327 9.91 -0.69 -4.76
CA LEU A 327 11.18 -1.05 -4.13
C LEU A 327 11.20 -0.71 -2.65
N ALA A 328 11.73 -1.61 -1.83
CA ALA A 328 12.07 -1.36 -0.42
C ALA A 328 13.52 -1.82 -0.15
N MET A 329 14.26 -1.09 0.70
CA MET A 329 15.56 -1.57 1.16
C MET A 329 15.35 -2.71 2.17
N ASP A 330 16.09 -3.79 2.00
CA ASP A 330 16.15 -4.89 2.95
C ASP A 330 17.32 -4.68 3.92
N ALA A 331 17.07 -4.89 5.21
CA ALA A 331 18.08 -4.75 6.25
C ALA A 331 19.03 -5.97 6.31
N ALA A 332 18.67 -7.09 5.69
CA ALA A 332 19.50 -8.30 5.71
C ALA A 332 20.85 -8.11 5.02
N SER A 333 21.86 -8.83 5.52
CA SER A 333 23.22 -8.78 4.96
C SER A 333 23.28 -9.44 3.58
N PRO A 334 23.71 -8.73 2.52
CA PRO A 334 23.97 -9.32 1.21
C PRO A 334 25.40 -9.88 1.09
N LEU A 335 26.23 -9.74 2.13
CA LEU A 335 27.65 -10.12 2.06
C LEU A 335 27.81 -11.63 1.90
N ARG A 336 28.78 -12.05 1.10
CA ARG A 336 29.10 -13.48 0.93
C ARG A 336 29.82 -14.07 2.14
N ASP A 337 30.52 -13.23 2.89
CA ASP A 337 31.10 -13.59 4.18
C ASP A 337 30.03 -13.47 5.27
N GLU A 338 29.54 -14.61 5.74
CA GLU A 338 28.48 -14.68 6.77
C GLU A 338 28.93 -14.12 8.13
N ASP A 339 30.25 -14.08 8.39
CA ASP A 339 30.82 -13.54 9.64
C ASP A 339 31.06 -12.02 9.57
N ALA A 340 30.94 -11.41 8.38
CA ALA A 340 31.16 -9.98 8.20
C ALA A 340 30.00 -9.15 8.77
N GLN A 341 30.36 -8.06 9.48
CA GLN A 341 29.37 -7.12 9.97
C GLN A 341 28.76 -6.33 8.81
N TRP A 342 27.42 -6.32 8.77
CA TRP A 342 26.66 -5.56 7.79
C TRP A 342 25.92 -4.40 8.45
N THR A 343 26.01 -3.25 7.80
CA THR A 343 25.16 -2.09 8.08
C THR A 343 24.59 -1.64 6.74
N PRO A 344 23.26 -1.57 6.57
CA PRO A 344 22.65 -1.05 5.35
C PRO A 344 23.22 0.33 4.97
N PRO A 345 23.49 0.58 3.68
CA PRO A 345 24.03 1.86 3.24
C PRO A 345 23.00 2.98 3.39
N ALA A 346 23.46 4.23 3.52
CA ALA A 346 22.58 5.39 3.67
C ALA A 346 21.64 5.63 2.47
N ASN A 347 21.96 5.06 1.31
CA ASN A 347 21.11 4.95 0.15
C ASN A 347 21.64 3.87 -0.80
N ILE A 348 20.78 3.40 -1.69
CA ILE A 348 21.10 2.49 -2.78
C ILE A 348 20.84 3.19 -4.11
N ASP A 349 21.77 2.99 -5.05
CA ASP A 349 21.63 3.35 -6.46
C ASP A 349 22.12 2.18 -7.33
N PHE A 350 21.53 2.05 -8.51
CA PHE A 350 21.85 1.06 -9.54
C PHE A 350 21.19 1.49 -10.85
N ASN A 351 21.60 0.91 -11.97
CA ASN A 351 21.03 1.27 -13.28
C ASN A 351 19.85 0.37 -13.65
N ILE A 352 18.75 0.99 -14.09
CA ILE A 352 17.70 0.33 -14.86
C ILE A 352 18.13 0.30 -16.31
N VAL A 353 18.14 -0.89 -16.91
CA VAL A 353 18.62 -1.12 -18.27
C VAL A 353 17.49 -1.70 -19.09
N LEU A 354 17.16 -1.03 -20.19
CA LEU A 354 16.18 -1.50 -21.16
C LEU A 354 16.86 -1.95 -22.44
N ARG A 355 16.24 -2.92 -23.11
CA ARG A 355 16.65 -3.39 -24.43
C ARG A 355 15.43 -3.55 -25.33
N ASP A 356 15.56 -3.12 -26.58
CA ASP A 356 14.52 -3.29 -27.60
C ASP A 356 14.79 -4.51 -28.51
N GLU A 357 13.79 -4.83 -29.33
CA GLU A 357 13.84 -5.95 -30.30
C GLU A 357 14.97 -5.82 -31.33
N TYR A 358 15.47 -4.60 -31.57
CA TYR A 358 16.55 -4.32 -32.52
C TYR A 358 17.94 -4.46 -31.88
N GLY A 359 17.99 -4.74 -30.57
CA GLY A 359 19.21 -4.88 -29.80
C GLY A 359 19.81 -3.56 -29.32
N ASN A 360 19.11 -2.43 -29.47
CA ASN A 360 19.52 -1.19 -28.81
C ASN A 360 19.30 -1.34 -27.31
N SER A 361 20.22 -0.78 -26.53
CA SER A 361 20.10 -0.77 -25.07
C SER A 361 20.38 0.63 -24.53
N SER A 362 19.63 0.98 -23.50
CA SER A 362 19.71 2.27 -22.84
C SER A 362 19.55 2.07 -21.34
N SER A 363 20.19 2.92 -20.53
CA SER A 363 20.19 2.78 -19.08
C SER A 363 20.03 4.11 -18.38
N LEU A 364 19.32 4.11 -17.26
CA LEU A 364 19.17 5.25 -16.37
C LEU A 364 19.50 4.83 -14.93
N PRO A 365 20.20 5.66 -14.15
CA PRO A 365 20.41 5.38 -12.73
C PRO A 365 19.09 5.55 -11.97
N LEU A 366 18.89 4.80 -10.89
CA LEU A 366 17.73 4.92 -10.00
C LEU A 366 17.59 6.38 -9.52
N SER A 367 18.72 6.99 -9.18
CA SER A 367 18.85 8.38 -8.76
C SER A 367 18.40 9.44 -9.77
N SER A 368 18.12 9.07 -11.04
CA SER A 368 17.48 9.99 -11.99
C SER A 368 16.03 10.33 -11.61
N VAL A 369 15.37 9.46 -10.85
CA VAL A 369 14.04 9.69 -10.28
C VAL A 369 14.16 9.98 -8.78
N GLN A 370 14.73 9.05 -8.01
CA GLN A 370 15.04 9.21 -6.59
C GLN A 370 16.01 8.12 -6.11
N LEU A 371 16.65 8.33 -4.96
CA LEU A 371 17.46 7.28 -4.31
C LEU A 371 16.58 6.35 -3.47
N LEU A 372 16.99 5.08 -3.31
CA LEU A 372 16.36 4.18 -2.36
C LEU A 372 16.98 4.35 -0.97
N TYR A 373 16.18 4.80 -0.01
CA TYR A 373 16.62 5.04 1.38
C TYR A 373 16.36 3.83 2.29
N PRO A 374 17.11 3.72 3.41
CA PRO A 374 16.86 2.71 4.43
C PRO A 374 15.45 2.76 5.01
N GLN A 375 15.07 1.65 5.65
CA GLN A 375 13.85 1.58 6.42
C GLN A 375 13.85 2.64 7.54
N VAL A 376 12.67 3.18 7.83
CA VAL A 376 12.52 4.21 8.88
C VAL A 376 12.66 3.54 10.24
N ASP A 377 13.80 3.78 10.90
CA ASP A 377 14.10 3.26 12.23
C ASP A 377 13.46 4.13 13.33
N VAL A 378 12.45 3.58 14.02
CA VAL A 378 11.67 4.27 15.04
C VAL A 378 11.52 3.41 16.29
N SER A 379 11.99 3.95 17.41
CA SER A 379 11.65 3.44 18.74
C SER A 379 10.41 4.15 19.28
N THR A 380 9.28 3.44 19.32
CA THR A 380 8.02 3.98 19.85
C THR A 380 8.00 4.00 21.39
N ARG A 381 8.88 3.23 22.04
CA ARG A 381 9.05 3.16 23.50
C ARG A 381 10.33 3.86 23.95
N LYS A 382 10.33 4.37 25.19
CA LYS A 382 11.50 5.02 25.83
C LYS A 382 12.65 4.06 26.12
N LEU A 383 12.33 2.77 26.32
CA LEU A 383 13.28 1.73 26.69
C LEU A 383 13.00 0.52 25.80
N ALA A 384 14.04 0.05 25.10
CA ALA A 384 13.94 -1.10 24.18
C ALA A 384 13.44 -2.38 24.86
N LEU A 385 13.67 -2.54 26.18
CA LEU A 385 13.17 -3.69 26.95
C LEU A 385 11.64 -3.84 26.96
N PHE A 386 10.90 -2.79 26.59
CA PHE A 386 9.43 -2.80 26.55
C PHE A 386 8.87 -2.68 25.13
N ASP A 387 9.70 -2.92 24.11
CA ASP A 387 9.29 -2.98 22.71
C ASP A 387 9.67 -4.37 22.18
N ASP A 388 8.67 -5.22 21.96
CA ASP A 388 8.87 -6.61 21.50
C ASP A 388 8.91 -6.71 19.96
N LEU A 389 8.65 -5.61 19.26
CA LEU A 389 8.70 -5.53 17.80
C LEU A 389 9.99 -4.89 17.31
N ASP A 390 10.31 -5.16 16.04
CA ASP A 390 11.41 -4.48 15.36
C ASP A 390 11.16 -2.96 15.27
N THR A 391 12.25 -2.19 15.25
CA THR A 391 12.17 -0.72 15.20
C THR A 391 11.98 -0.20 13.78
N SER A 392 12.21 -1.03 12.76
CA SER A 392 12.04 -0.71 11.34
C SER A 392 11.33 -1.86 10.61
N GLU A 393 10.79 -1.56 9.43
CA GLU A 393 10.15 -2.53 8.51
C GLU A 393 10.29 -2.03 7.06
N PRO A 394 10.22 -2.93 6.07
CA PRO A 394 10.20 -2.53 4.67
C PRO A 394 8.94 -1.70 4.38
N VAL A 395 9.14 -0.53 3.78
CA VAL A 395 8.07 0.30 3.22
C VAL A 395 8.39 0.50 1.75
N PHE A 396 7.63 -0.17 0.88
CA PHE A 396 7.82 -0.04 -0.55
C PHE A 396 7.56 1.38 -1.00
N GLN A 397 8.36 1.84 -1.95
CA GLN A 397 8.24 3.12 -2.62
C GLN A 397 8.15 2.90 -4.12
N ARG A 398 7.35 3.71 -4.79
CA ARG A 398 7.24 3.63 -6.25
C ARG A 398 8.40 4.37 -6.92
N PHE A 399 8.96 3.75 -7.95
CA PHE A 399 9.93 4.34 -8.87
C PHE A 399 9.37 4.25 -10.28
N ALA A 400 9.22 5.38 -10.98
CA ALA A 400 8.64 5.43 -12.30
C ALA A 400 9.57 6.12 -13.30
N PHE A 401 9.86 5.45 -14.41
CA PHE A 401 10.74 5.95 -15.46
C PHE A 401 9.96 6.11 -16.76
N GLY A 402 9.97 7.32 -17.33
CA GLY A 402 9.41 7.55 -18.65
C GLY A 402 10.21 6.78 -19.69
N LEU A 403 9.54 6.03 -20.56
CA LEU A 403 10.25 5.30 -21.61
C LEU A 403 10.93 6.25 -22.62
N SER A 404 10.44 7.49 -22.74
CA SER A 404 11.08 8.55 -23.53
C SER A 404 12.42 9.03 -22.97
N ASP A 405 12.69 8.77 -21.69
CA ASP A 405 13.91 9.20 -21.01
C ASP A 405 15.10 8.29 -21.33
N PHE A 406 14.86 7.13 -21.94
CA PHE A 406 15.87 6.17 -22.38
C PHE A 406 16.33 6.50 -23.82
N PRO A 407 17.46 7.20 -24.01
CA PRO A 407 17.90 7.63 -25.34
C PRO A 407 18.23 6.43 -26.24
N GLY A 408 17.82 6.51 -27.50
CA GLY A 408 18.18 5.54 -28.55
C GLY A 408 17.44 4.21 -28.47
N LEU A 409 16.45 4.08 -27.58
CA LEU A 409 15.60 2.90 -27.44
C LEU A 409 14.32 3.07 -28.26
N GLU A 410 13.89 2.04 -29.00
CA GLU A 410 12.51 1.99 -29.50
C GLU A 410 11.57 1.58 -28.36
N SER A 411 11.00 2.58 -27.68
CA SER A 411 10.17 2.39 -26.47
C SER A 411 8.92 1.53 -26.69
N ALA A 412 8.42 1.43 -27.93
CA ALA A 412 7.27 0.60 -28.27
C ALA A 412 7.62 -0.88 -28.52
N ARG A 413 8.89 -1.27 -28.34
CA ARG A 413 9.45 -2.57 -28.72
C ARG A 413 10.42 -3.13 -27.68
N VAL A 414 10.20 -2.83 -26.40
CA VAL A 414 11.03 -3.33 -25.30
C VAL A 414 10.87 -4.84 -25.17
N THR A 415 11.98 -5.56 -25.11
CA THR A 415 12.02 -7.03 -24.94
C THR A 415 12.76 -7.46 -23.68
N SER A 416 13.43 -6.53 -22.98
CA SER A 416 14.06 -6.86 -21.70
C SER A 416 14.18 -5.64 -20.79
N ILE A 417 13.99 -5.88 -19.50
CA ILE A 417 14.19 -4.95 -18.39
C ILE A 417 15.19 -5.59 -17.44
N ALA A 418 16.22 -4.86 -17.03
CA ALA A 418 17.22 -5.35 -16.08
C ALA A 418 17.57 -4.32 -15.01
N LEU A 419 17.76 -4.77 -13.78
CA LEU A 419 18.36 -4.04 -12.68
C LEU A 419 19.84 -4.43 -12.62
N ARG A 420 20.72 -3.49 -12.94
CA ARG A 420 22.18 -3.69 -12.95
C ARG A 420 22.82 -3.00 -11.76
N PHE A 421 23.34 -3.80 -10.83
CA PHE A 421 23.90 -3.36 -9.56
C PHE A 421 25.36 -2.88 -9.70
N ASP A 422 25.55 -1.79 -10.46
CA ASP A 422 26.85 -1.23 -10.86
C ASP A 422 27.23 0.08 -10.16
N ALA A 423 26.34 0.69 -9.37
CA ALA A 423 26.63 1.89 -8.58
C ALA A 423 27.01 1.54 -7.13
N SER A 424 26.04 1.12 -6.29
CA SER A 424 26.33 0.72 -4.91
C SER A 424 27.14 -0.59 -4.85
N PRO A 425 28.22 -0.67 -4.05
CA PRO A 425 29.09 -1.85 -4.01
C PRO A 425 28.41 -3.09 -3.39
N ALA A 426 27.52 -2.88 -2.42
CA ALA A 426 26.70 -3.94 -1.83
C ALA A 426 25.33 -3.37 -1.44
N GLY A 427 24.32 -4.22 -1.43
CA GLY A 427 22.96 -3.85 -1.05
C GLY A 427 22.02 -5.05 -1.02
N SER A 428 20.91 -4.91 -0.29
CA SER A 428 19.80 -5.86 -0.27
C SER A 428 18.50 -5.08 -0.47
N ILE A 429 17.64 -5.55 -1.37
CA ILE A 429 16.36 -4.91 -1.71
C ILE A 429 15.25 -5.95 -1.83
N TYR A 430 14.02 -5.50 -1.62
CA TYR A 430 12.81 -6.12 -2.12
C TYR A 430 12.39 -5.41 -3.41
N LEU A 431 12.08 -6.19 -4.44
CA LEU A 431 11.45 -5.75 -5.68
C LEU A 431 10.07 -6.38 -5.77
N ASP A 432 9.06 -5.55 -6.05
CA ASP A 432 7.67 -5.94 -6.22
C ASP A 432 6.98 -5.05 -7.28
N GLU A 433 5.79 -5.46 -7.72
CA GLU A 433 4.88 -4.78 -8.64
C GLU A 433 5.60 -4.10 -9.83
N LEU A 434 6.44 -4.85 -10.55
CA LEU A 434 6.96 -4.38 -11.83
C LEU A 434 5.80 -4.24 -12.80
N ALA A 435 5.56 -3.04 -13.32
CA ALA A 435 4.46 -2.77 -14.23
C ALA A 435 4.84 -1.77 -15.30
N PHE A 436 4.05 -1.71 -16.37
CA PHE A 436 4.08 -0.59 -17.29
C PHE A 436 2.72 0.10 -17.32
N VAL A 437 2.74 1.39 -17.61
CA VAL A 437 1.53 2.17 -17.82
C VAL A 437 1.41 2.45 -19.31
N PRO A 438 0.36 1.93 -19.98
CA PRO A 438 0.15 2.15 -21.41
C PRO A 438 0.08 3.65 -21.74
N LEU A 439 0.43 4.00 -22.99
CA LEU A 439 0.14 5.34 -23.51
C LEU A 439 -1.38 5.55 -23.54
N ASN A 440 -1.93 6.26 -22.55
CA ASN A 440 -3.35 6.51 -22.46
C ASN A 440 -3.73 7.85 -23.12
N PRO A 441 -4.45 7.86 -24.26
CA PRO A 441 -4.83 9.10 -24.95
C PRO A 441 -5.86 9.94 -24.17
N GLU A 442 -6.53 9.40 -23.16
CA GLU A 442 -7.55 10.14 -22.39
C GLU A 442 -6.97 11.02 -21.26
N TYR A 443 -5.69 10.86 -20.91
CA TYR A 443 -5.02 11.62 -19.83
C TYR A 443 -3.80 12.42 -20.28
N SER A 444 -3.54 12.50 -21.59
CA SER A 444 -2.54 13.44 -22.12
C SER A 444 -3.08 14.89 -22.02
N PRO A 445 -2.25 15.86 -21.55
CA PRO A 445 -2.68 17.23 -21.30
C PRO A 445 -3.19 17.99 -22.53
#